data_AF-A0A7S3CHV2-F1
#
_entry.id   AF-A0A7S3CHV2-F1
#
_cell.length_a   1.000
_cell.length_b   1.000
_cell.length_c   1.000
_cell.angle_alpha   90.00
_cell.angle_beta   90.00
_cell.angle_gamma   90.00
#
_symmetry.space_group_name_H-M   'P 1'
#
loop_
_entity.id
_entity.type
_entity.pdbx_description
1 polymer ?
#
loop_
_entity_poly.entity_id
_entity_poly.type
_entity_poly.pdbx_seq_one_letter_code
_entity_poly.pdbx_strand_id
1 'polypeptide(L)'
;SSVMLLRSLRLKLRGWLRGRARETNTGGGKGGIRTRTQARSRPALARHRTHRRVTLFPRQRGHGPHRPTDRPSEVRMAGLSLYAVAAIIDVGLQVAGWAVSSALKTEKLYDGFGSVTFISIALAALGGSGTAKQVVLCGLVLLWALRLGSFLVVRVFKTGGDKRFDRVKSNPGKFAVYWTLQGLWVYVTLLPFLFAISATGGASTAFGILDSIGLSVFALGFGVESIADLQKFKFKVDGNSGFIRTGLWKFSRHPNYFGEIVLWWGVYLVCAPSLVGPQHLAAFSPLFVTGLLCFVSGIPLLERSADRKWGSDPEYLEYKQRTPVLIPFLHTRSLENKDAAAQGAEEAQQSD
;
A
#
# COMPACT_ATOMS: atom_id res chain seq x y z
N SER A 1 -2.30 1.07 -31.56
CA SER A 1 -2.51 0.37 -30.26
C SER A 1 -2.86 1.27 -29.07
N SER A 2 -2.47 2.55 -29.02
CA SER A 2 -2.85 3.48 -27.92
C SER A 2 -4.34 3.90 -27.91
N VAL A 3 -4.98 3.90 -29.08
CA VAL A 3 -6.40 4.25 -29.24
C VAL A 3 -7.34 3.18 -28.64
N MET A 4 -6.94 1.91 -28.67
CA MET A 4 -7.72 0.81 -28.06
C MET A 4 -7.69 0.85 -26.54
N LEU A 5 -6.55 1.24 -25.95
CA LEU A 5 -6.40 1.37 -24.49
C LEU A 5 -7.28 2.51 -23.95
N LEU A 6 -7.29 3.66 -24.64
CA LEU A 6 -8.13 4.81 -24.31
C LEU A 6 -9.62 4.49 -24.48
N ARG A 7 -10.02 3.73 -25.51
CA ARG A 7 -11.40 3.26 -25.68
C ARG A 7 -11.83 2.33 -24.53
N SER A 8 -10.97 1.41 -24.11
CA SER A 8 -11.27 0.48 -23.01
C SER A 8 -11.45 1.19 -21.67
N LEU A 9 -10.58 2.17 -21.36
CA LEU A 9 -10.70 3.02 -20.17
C LEU A 9 -11.99 3.87 -20.19
N ARG A 10 -12.35 4.44 -21.34
CA ARG A 10 -13.57 5.27 -21.48
C ARG A 10 -14.85 4.46 -21.32
N LEU A 11 -14.86 3.19 -21.78
CA LEU A 11 -15.99 2.28 -21.64
C LEU A 11 -16.16 1.80 -20.19
N LYS A 12 -15.06 1.48 -19.49
CA LYS A 12 -15.11 1.12 -18.06
C LYS A 12 -15.59 2.27 -17.18
N LEU A 13 -15.15 3.50 -17.45
CA LEU A 13 -15.63 4.69 -16.73
C LEU A 13 -17.14 4.95 -16.97
N ARG A 14 -17.62 4.78 -18.21
CA ARG A 14 -19.05 4.95 -18.55
C ARG A 14 -19.95 3.86 -17.96
N GLY A 15 -19.44 2.65 -17.75
CA GLY A 15 -20.17 1.58 -17.05
C GLY A 15 -20.30 1.87 -15.56
N TRP A 16 -19.21 2.33 -14.94
CA TRP A 16 -19.15 2.67 -13.52
C TRP A 16 -20.06 3.86 -13.16
N LEU A 17 -20.08 4.92 -13.99
CA LEU A 17 -20.97 6.07 -13.78
C LEU A 17 -22.46 5.73 -13.95
N ARG A 18 -22.80 4.74 -14.80
CA ARG A 18 -24.19 4.30 -14.99
C ARG A 18 -24.68 3.36 -13.89
N GLY A 19 -23.79 2.61 -13.23
CA GLY A 19 -24.14 1.77 -12.07
C GLY A 19 -24.54 2.60 -10.85
N ARG A 20 -23.91 3.76 -10.65
CA ARG A 20 -24.17 4.64 -9.50
C ARG A 20 -25.47 5.43 -9.59
N ALA A 21 -26.04 5.59 -10.78
CA ALA A 21 -27.28 6.33 -10.99
C ALA A 21 -28.56 5.48 -10.76
N ARG A 22 -28.43 4.18 -10.43
CA ARG A 22 -29.58 3.28 -10.21
C ARG A 22 -29.87 2.95 -8.74
N GLU A 23 -29.06 3.42 -7.79
CA GLU A 23 -29.25 3.12 -6.35
C GLU A 23 -29.94 4.24 -5.55
N THR A 24 -30.46 5.28 -6.21
CA THR A 24 -31.17 6.39 -5.54
C THR A 24 -32.60 6.54 -6.02
N ASN A 25 -33.36 5.45 -6.17
CA ASN A 25 -34.81 5.58 -6.31
C ASN A 25 -35.59 4.30 -5.98
N THR A 26 -35.76 3.97 -4.70
CA THR A 26 -36.85 3.10 -4.23
C THR A 26 -37.13 3.38 -2.75
N GLY A 27 -38.39 3.71 -2.44
CA GLY A 27 -38.97 3.44 -1.12
C GLY A 27 -39.47 4.64 -0.32
N GLY A 28 -40.48 5.36 -0.84
CA GLY A 28 -41.42 6.07 0.01
C GLY A 28 -42.51 5.12 0.54
N GLY A 29 -42.97 5.33 1.78
CA GLY A 29 -44.08 4.57 2.37
C GLY A 29 -44.50 5.11 3.74
N LYS A 30 -45.60 5.88 3.74
CA LYS A 30 -46.27 6.49 4.90
C LYS A 30 -46.92 5.45 5.81
N GLY A 31 -47.02 5.77 7.10
CA GLY A 31 -47.98 5.17 8.03
C GLY A 31 -48.05 6.00 9.31
N GLY A 32 -49.05 6.87 9.45
CA GLY A 32 -49.31 7.64 10.66
C GLY A 32 -50.58 7.15 11.35
N ILE A 33 -50.58 7.10 12.69
CA ILE A 33 -51.78 7.05 13.52
C ILE A 33 -51.54 7.87 14.81
N ARG A 34 -52.42 8.86 15.02
CA ARG A 34 -52.75 9.66 16.22
C ARG A 34 -53.14 8.75 17.40
N THR A 35 -53.05 9.01 18.70
CA THR A 35 -53.31 10.19 19.57
C THR A 35 -53.23 9.64 21.01
N ARG A 36 -52.72 10.39 22.01
CA ARG A 36 -53.50 10.71 23.24
C ARG A 36 -52.75 11.63 24.20
N THR A 37 -53.51 12.64 24.60
CA THR A 37 -53.39 13.62 25.68
C THR A 37 -53.11 12.98 27.06
N GLN A 38 -52.27 13.62 27.88
CA GLN A 38 -52.65 13.95 29.26
C GLN A 38 -51.70 14.98 29.90
N ALA A 39 -52.32 16.08 30.34
CA ALA A 39 -51.77 17.06 31.27
C ALA A 39 -51.96 16.59 32.71
N ARG A 40 -51.04 16.97 33.62
CA ARG A 40 -51.24 17.16 35.08
C ARG A 40 -49.94 17.78 35.66
N SER A 41 -49.93 19.08 35.93
CA SER A 41 -50.27 19.76 37.20
C SER A 41 -49.13 19.76 38.23
N ARG A 42 -48.64 20.97 38.55
CA ARG A 42 -47.76 21.33 39.69
C ARG A 42 -48.49 21.06 41.02
N PRO A 43 -47.79 21.11 42.18
CA PRO A 43 -47.68 22.40 42.86
C PRO A 43 -46.30 22.69 43.49
N ALA A 44 -46.12 23.96 43.83
CA ALA A 44 -45.00 24.54 44.55
C ALA A 44 -45.27 24.61 46.07
N LEU A 45 -44.21 24.58 46.88
CA LEU A 45 -44.09 25.20 48.22
C LEU A 45 -42.57 25.37 48.46
N ALA A 46 -41.99 26.57 48.46
CA ALA A 46 -42.05 27.67 49.43
C ALA A 46 -40.93 27.62 50.49
N ARG A 47 -39.98 28.55 50.31
CA ARG A 47 -39.19 29.35 51.27
C ARG A 47 -38.43 28.63 52.40
N HIS A 48 -37.12 28.85 52.43
CA HIS A 48 -36.53 29.61 53.54
C HIS A 48 -35.32 30.43 53.05
N ARG A 49 -35.24 31.63 53.60
CA ARG A 49 -34.35 32.75 53.27
C ARG A 49 -33.38 32.90 54.45
N THR A 50 -32.07 32.92 54.22
CA THR A 50 -31.13 33.61 55.12
C THR A 50 -29.90 34.09 54.37
N HIS A 51 -29.51 35.30 54.73
CA HIS A 51 -28.46 36.13 54.17
C HIS A 51 -27.06 35.54 54.40
N ARG A 52 -26.16 35.73 53.42
CA ARG A 52 -24.85 36.36 53.65
C ARG A 52 -24.21 36.79 52.32
N ARG A 53 -24.07 38.11 52.18
CA ARG A 53 -23.26 38.75 51.15
C ARG A 53 -21.89 38.99 51.79
N VAL A 54 -20.85 38.33 51.31
CA VAL A 54 -19.47 38.79 51.47
C VAL A 54 -18.78 38.64 50.12
N THR A 55 -18.43 39.80 49.58
CA THR A 55 -17.62 40.07 48.39
C THR A 55 -16.22 39.48 48.52
N LEU A 56 -15.72 38.87 47.44
CA LEU A 56 -14.34 39.03 46.91
C LEU A 56 -14.23 38.20 45.62
N PHE A 57 -14.64 38.78 44.49
CA PHE A 57 -14.26 38.26 43.18
C PHE A 57 -12.86 38.79 42.84
N PRO A 58 -11.85 37.94 42.62
CA PRO A 58 -10.66 38.38 41.94
C PRO A 58 -11.01 38.58 40.47
N ARG A 59 -10.83 39.82 40.02
CA ARG A 59 -10.88 40.28 38.64
C ARG A 59 -9.98 39.38 37.78
N GLN A 60 -10.57 38.45 37.01
CA GLN A 60 -9.84 37.72 35.99
C GLN A 60 -9.27 38.74 34.98
N ARG A 61 -7.95 38.84 34.92
CA ARG A 61 -7.24 39.49 33.83
C ARG A 61 -7.58 38.74 32.55
N GLY A 62 -8.05 39.47 31.55
CA GLY A 62 -8.41 38.91 30.26
C GLY A 62 -7.29 38.04 29.70
N HIS A 63 -7.59 36.76 29.49
CA HIS A 63 -6.90 36.00 28.46
C HIS A 63 -7.29 36.61 27.12
N GLY A 64 -6.29 37.09 26.39
CA GLY A 64 -6.44 37.48 25.00
C GLY A 64 -6.98 36.32 24.16
N PRO A 65 -7.44 36.60 22.93
CA PRO A 65 -8.07 35.58 22.11
C PRO A 65 -7.08 34.44 21.87
N HIS A 66 -7.42 33.24 22.35
CA HIS A 66 -6.77 32.00 21.91
C HIS A 66 -6.86 31.97 20.37
N ARG A 67 -5.73 32.18 19.69
CA ARG A 67 -5.60 31.85 18.27
C ARG A 67 -5.68 30.33 18.15
N PRO A 68 -6.68 29.76 17.45
CA PRO A 68 -6.74 28.32 17.24
C PRO A 68 -6.02 27.99 15.92
N THR A 69 -4.68 27.99 15.91
CA THR A 69 -3.92 27.44 14.77
C THR A 69 -2.51 26.99 15.17
N ASP A 70 -2.34 26.22 16.25
CA ASP A 70 -1.14 25.38 16.33
C ASP A 70 -1.37 24.19 15.39
N ARG A 71 -1.04 24.39 14.11
CA ARG A 71 -0.79 23.25 13.23
C ARG A 71 0.35 22.46 13.89
N PRO A 72 0.28 21.11 13.96
CA PRO A 72 1.40 20.34 14.47
C PRO A 72 2.67 20.79 13.74
N SER A 73 3.70 21.17 14.50
CA SER A 73 4.93 21.69 13.96
C SER A 73 5.61 20.62 13.12
N GLU A 74 5.57 20.80 11.81
CA GLU A 74 6.18 19.90 10.85
C GLU A 74 7.72 19.99 10.93
N VAL A 75 8.40 18.84 10.89
CA VAL A 75 9.87 18.81 10.86
C VAL A 75 10.38 19.47 9.58
N ARG A 76 11.22 20.48 9.75
CA ARG A 76 11.86 21.20 8.63
C ARG A 76 13.35 20.85 8.55
N MET A 77 13.81 20.54 7.35
CA MET A 77 15.23 20.35 7.03
C MET A 77 15.65 21.41 6.00
N ALA A 78 16.66 22.21 6.33
CA ALA A 78 17.13 23.33 5.50
C ALA A 78 15.99 24.29 5.05
N GLY A 79 14.96 24.48 5.88
CA GLY A 79 13.81 25.34 5.58
C GLY A 79 12.68 24.68 4.78
N LEU A 80 12.89 23.47 4.24
CA LEU A 80 11.90 22.67 3.54
C LEU A 80 11.17 21.72 4.50
N SER A 81 9.92 21.37 4.18
CA SER A 81 9.23 20.27 4.86
C SER A 81 9.93 18.94 4.61
N LEU A 82 9.88 18.03 5.58
CA LEU A 82 10.35 16.65 5.41
C LEU A 82 9.74 15.98 4.16
N TYR A 83 8.44 16.20 3.91
CA TYR A 83 7.76 15.62 2.74
C TYR A 83 8.33 16.15 1.42
N ALA A 84 8.66 17.45 1.35
CA ALA A 84 9.29 18.04 0.18
C ALA A 84 10.70 17.49 -0.03
N VAL A 85 11.48 17.31 1.04
CA VAL A 85 12.81 16.69 0.95
C VAL A 85 12.71 15.25 0.45
N ALA A 86 11.78 14.46 0.98
CA ALA A 86 11.53 13.10 0.51
C ALA A 86 11.17 13.07 -0.98
N ALA A 87 10.30 13.98 -1.45
CA ALA A 87 9.92 14.08 -2.85
C ALA A 87 11.09 14.49 -3.76
N ILE A 88 11.94 15.41 -3.31
CA ILE A 88 13.14 15.83 -4.05
C ILE A 88 14.13 14.67 -4.18
N ILE A 89 14.38 13.94 -3.08
CA ILE A 89 15.24 12.75 -3.11
C ILE A 89 14.68 11.71 -4.07
N ASP A 90 13.38 11.42 -3.99
CA ASP A 90 12.71 10.45 -4.87
C ASP A 90 12.86 10.85 -6.33
N VAL A 91 12.33 12.01 -6.71
CA VAL A 91 12.35 12.48 -8.10
C VAL A 91 13.79 12.59 -8.62
N GLY A 92 14.72 13.10 -7.82
CA GLY A 92 16.13 13.21 -8.18
C GLY A 92 16.76 11.85 -8.51
N LEU A 93 16.56 10.86 -7.64
CA LEU A 93 17.08 9.50 -7.87
C LEU A 93 16.39 8.80 -9.03
N GLN A 94 15.08 8.96 -9.21
CA GLN A 94 14.38 8.37 -10.36
C GLN A 94 14.83 8.98 -11.69
N VAL A 95 15.02 10.31 -11.74
CA VAL A 95 15.49 10.99 -12.95
C VAL A 95 16.94 10.60 -13.26
N ALA A 96 17.81 10.53 -12.24
CA ALA A 96 19.19 10.08 -12.41
C ALA A 96 19.26 8.63 -12.90
N GLY A 97 18.51 7.74 -12.26
CA GLY A 97 18.42 6.33 -12.66
C GLY A 97 17.88 6.18 -14.07
N TRP A 98 16.79 6.88 -14.41
CA TRP A 98 16.23 6.92 -15.76
C TRP A 98 17.23 7.39 -16.80
N ALA A 99 17.96 8.48 -16.53
CA ALA A 99 18.92 9.05 -17.47
C ALA A 99 20.05 8.05 -17.77
N VAL A 100 20.64 7.45 -16.73
CA VAL A 100 21.70 6.44 -16.86
C VAL A 100 21.17 5.18 -17.57
N SER A 101 20.04 4.64 -17.12
CA SER A 101 19.45 3.43 -17.70
C SER A 101 18.96 3.63 -19.14
N SER A 102 18.48 4.82 -19.50
CA SER A 102 18.07 5.15 -20.87
C SER A 102 19.27 5.29 -21.80
N ALA A 103 20.34 5.94 -21.35
CA ALA A 103 21.58 6.06 -22.11
C ALA A 103 22.21 4.68 -22.38
N LEU A 104 22.21 3.82 -21.36
CA LEU A 104 22.75 2.46 -21.45
C LEU A 104 21.76 1.43 -22.02
N LYS A 105 20.51 1.82 -22.29
CA LYS A 105 19.40 0.95 -22.74
C LYS A 105 19.25 -0.31 -21.87
N THR A 106 19.37 -0.16 -20.56
CA THR A 106 19.40 -1.27 -19.59
C THR A 106 18.43 -1.06 -18.44
N GLU A 107 17.66 -2.09 -18.12
CA GLU A 107 16.75 -2.12 -16.97
C GLU A 107 17.41 -2.63 -15.68
N LYS A 108 18.66 -3.13 -15.75
CA LYS A 108 19.32 -3.83 -14.63
C LYS A 108 19.50 -2.98 -13.37
N LEU A 109 19.47 -1.65 -13.51
CA LEU A 109 19.60 -0.71 -12.40
C LEU A 109 18.25 -0.35 -11.75
N TYR A 110 17.13 -0.62 -12.43
CA TYR A 110 15.80 -0.16 -12.05
C TYR A 110 15.43 -0.55 -10.60
N ASP A 111 15.50 -1.84 -10.28
CA ASP A 111 15.15 -2.33 -8.93
C ASP A 111 16.14 -1.79 -7.86
N GLY A 112 17.42 -1.64 -8.21
CA GLY A 112 18.45 -1.11 -7.32
C GLY A 112 18.21 0.36 -6.95
N PHE A 113 17.87 1.21 -7.93
CA PHE A 113 17.51 2.61 -7.68
C PHE A 113 16.26 2.75 -6.83
N GLY A 114 15.25 1.89 -7.03
CA GLY A 114 14.07 1.83 -6.17
C GLY A 114 14.47 1.63 -4.69
N SER A 115 15.29 0.61 -4.41
CA SER A 115 15.77 0.34 -3.05
C SER A 115 16.64 1.45 -2.48
N VAL A 116 17.57 2.01 -3.25
CA VAL A 116 18.38 3.16 -2.83
C VAL A 116 17.49 4.33 -2.47
N THR A 117 16.41 4.57 -3.22
CA THR A 117 15.46 5.66 -2.94
C THR A 117 14.74 5.47 -1.61
N PHE A 118 14.24 4.26 -1.33
CA PHE A 118 13.66 3.94 -0.02
C PHE A 118 14.65 4.20 1.12
N ILE A 119 15.90 3.75 0.96
CA ILE A 119 16.96 3.89 1.95
C ILE A 119 17.31 5.38 2.17
N SER A 120 17.52 6.13 1.10
CA SER A 120 17.87 7.55 1.16
C SER A 120 16.79 8.38 1.85
N ILE A 121 15.51 8.15 1.51
CA ILE A 121 14.38 8.84 2.16
C ILE A 121 14.31 8.47 3.64
N ALA A 122 14.42 7.19 3.99
CA ALA A 122 14.35 6.74 5.38
C ALA A 122 15.46 7.34 6.25
N LEU A 123 16.70 7.31 5.77
CA LEU A 123 17.85 7.87 6.49
C LEU A 123 17.79 9.39 6.59
N ALA A 124 17.43 10.09 5.51
CA ALA A 124 17.26 11.53 5.53
C ALA A 124 16.15 11.95 6.51
N ALA A 125 15.06 11.19 6.56
CA ALA A 125 13.95 11.46 7.46
C ALA A 125 14.29 11.25 8.94
N LEU A 126 15.14 10.27 9.26
CA LEU A 126 15.61 10.05 10.62
C LEU A 126 16.62 11.11 11.06
N GLY A 127 17.37 11.72 10.13
CA GLY A 127 18.27 12.85 10.42
C GLY A 127 19.38 12.56 11.44
N GLY A 128 19.69 11.27 11.71
CA GLY A 128 20.70 10.84 12.68
C GLY A 128 20.25 10.87 14.15
N SER A 129 19.04 11.31 14.45
CA SER A 129 18.51 11.33 15.83
C SER A 129 17.01 11.07 15.84
N GLY A 130 16.56 10.14 16.66
CA GLY A 130 15.15 9.80 16.77
C GLY A 130 14.87 8.98 18.01
N THR A 131 13.60 8.95 18.40
CA THR A 131 13.10 8.05 19.44
C THR A 131 13.32 6.59 19.05
N ALA A 132 13.30 5.66 20.02
CA ALA A 132 13.46 4.24 19.75
C ALA A 132 12.46 3.72 18.70
N LYS A 133 11.21 4.19 18.75
CA LYS A 133 10.17 3.85 17.76
C LYS A 133 10.51 4.34 16.35
N GLN A 134 11.00 5.57 16.22
CA GLN A 134 11.43 6.13 14.93
C GLN A 134 12.63 5.38 14.34
N VAL A 135 13.60 5.00 15.19
CA VAL A 135 14.74 4.17 14.80
C VAL A 135 14.27 2.79 14.32
N VAL A 136 13.34 2.15 15.04
CA VAL A 136 12.76 0.87 14.62
C VAL A 136 12.03 1.00 13.29
N LEU A 137 11.17 2.00 13.11
CA LEU A 137 10.46 2.26 11.85
C LEU A 137 11.43 2.43 10.67
N CYS A 138 12.51 3.21 10.85
CA CYS A 138 13.56 3.34 9.85
C CYS A 138 14.21 1.98 9.58
N GLY A 139 14.52 1.22 10.63
CA GLY A 139 15.06 -0.13 10.54
C GLY A 139 14.19 -1.10 9.74
N LEU A 140 12.86 -1.07 9.91
CA LEU A 140 11.94 -1.91 9.13
C LEU A 140 12.02 -1.60 7.63
N VAL A 141 12.00 -0.31 7.27
CA VAL A 141 12.11 0.14 5.87
C VAL A 141 13.47 -0.25 5.28
N LEU A 142 14.56 -0.01 6.01
CA LEU A 142 15.91 -0.37 5.57
C LEU A 142 16.07 -1.88 5.40
N LEU A 143 15.59 -2.67 6.37
CA LEU A 143 15.67 -4.12 6.33
C LEU A 143 14.95 -4.67 5.10
N TRP A 144 13.73 -4.18 4.82
CA TRP A 144 12.99 -4.56 3.62
C TRP A 144 13.69 -4.11 2.34
N ALA A 145 14.08 -2.83 2.24
CA ALA A 145 14.65 -2.26 1.02
C ALA A 145 16.01 -2.87 0.68
N LEU A 146 16.88 -3.11 1.67
CA LEU A 146 18.17 -3.75 1.49
C LEU A 146 18.00 -5.21 1.07
N ARG A 147 17.12 -5.97 1.73
CA ARG A 147 16.88 -7.38 1.39
C ARG A 147 16.30 -7.51 -0.02
N LEU A 148 15.18 -6.83 -0.30
CA LEU A 148 14.51 -6.93 -1.59
C LEU A 148 15.42 -6.38 -2.70
N GLY A 149 16.03 -5.21 -2.50
CA GLY A 149 16.94 -4.60 -3.48
C GLY A 149 18.11 -5.49 -3.84
N SER A 150 18.83 -5.99 -2.83
CA SER A 150 19.97 -6.89 -3.04
C SER A 150 19.54 -8.15 -3.78
N PHE A 151 18.41 -8.75 -3.39
CA PHE A 151 17.86 -9.93 -4.04
C PHE A 151 17.51 -9.67 -5.52
N LEU A 152 16.80 -8.58 -5.81
CA LEU A 152 16.37 -8.24 -7.17
C LEU A 152 17.55 -7.89 -8.08
N VAL A 153 18.55 -7.17 -7.56
CA VAL A 153 19.81 -6.88 -8.27
C VAL A 153 20.55 -8.19 -8.59
N VAL A 154 20.81 -9.04 -7.61
CA VAL A 154 21.48 -10.34 -7.85
C VAL A 154 20.70 -11.17 -8.87
N ARG A 155 19.37 -11.21 -8.74
CA ARG A 155 18.48 -11.94 -9.65
C ARG A 155 18.58 -11.41 -11.08
N VAL A 156 18.48 -10.10 -11.31
CA VAL A 156 18.45 -9.56 -12.67
C VAL A 156 19.77 -9.80 -13.41
N PHE A 157 20.91 -9.71 -12.70
CA PHE A 157 22.21 -10.04 -13.28
C PHE A 157 22.36 -11.53 -13.55
N LYS A 158 21.87 -12.42 -12.68
CA LYS A 158 21.93 -13.88 -12.89
C LYS A 158 20.95 -14.41 -13.93
N THR A 159 19.78 -13.80 -14.10
CA THR A 159 18.75 -14.28 -15.03
C THR A 159 18.74 -13.57 -16.39
N GLY A 160 19.75 -12.73 -16.65
CA GLY A 160 19.98 -12.08 -17.95
C GLY A 160 19.17 -10.81 -18.22
N GLY A 161 18.30 -10.39 -17.30
CA GLY A 161 17.44 -9.21 -17.46
C GLY A 161 16.00 -9.43 -17.05
N ASP A 162 15.18 -8.41 -17.27
CA ASP A 162 13.75 -8.44 -17.01
C ASP A 162 12.93 -8.16 -18.28
N LYS A 163 12.23 -9.20 -18.73
CA LYS A 163 11.43 -9.21 -19.96
C LYS A 163 10.34 -8.14 -20.00
N ARG A 164 9.93 -7.60 -18.84
CA ARG A 164 8.96 -6.49 -18.76
C ARG A 164 9.47 -5.24 -19.49
N PHE A 165 10.79 -5.06 -19.57
CA PHE A 165 11.41 -3.85 -20.11
C PHE A 165 11.89 -3.95 -21.56
N ASP A 166 11.90 -5.16 -22.15
CA ASP A 166 12.47 -5.40 -23.48
C ASP A 166 11.85 -4.54 -24.59
N ARG A 167 10.56 -4.19 -24.44
CA ARG A 167 9.83 -3.37 -25.42
C ARG A 167 9.87 -1.86 -25.16
N VAL A 168 10.50 -1.43 -24.06
CA VAL A 168 10.44 -0.03 -23.60
C VAL A 168 11.81 0.60 -23.37
N LYS A 169 12.85 -0.18 -23.03
CA LYS A 169 14.19 0.34 -22.72
C LYS A 169 14.92 1.05 -23.87
N SER A 170 14.46 0.85 -25.11
CA SER A 170 14.96 1.54 -26.30
C SER A 170 14.25 2.87 -26.59
N ASN A 171 13.17 3.19 -25.88
CA ASN A 171 12.39 4.42 -26.04
C ASN A 171 12.40 5.21 -24.73
N PRO A 172 13.21 6.29 -24.63
CA PRO A 172 13.38 7.04 -23.38
C PRO A 172 12.07 7.57 -22.79
N GLY A 173 11.13 8.04 -23.63
CA GLY A 173 9.84 8.55 -23.17
C GLY A 173 8.93 7.47 -22.58
N LYS A 174 8.86 6.29 -23.21
CA LYS A 174 8.13 5.15 -22.63
C LYS A 174 8.82 4.61 -21.39
N PHE A 175 10.14 4.62 -21.37
CA PHE A 175 10.90 4.14 -20.23
C PHE A 175 10.70 5.06 -19.01
N ALA A 176 10.66 6.38 -19.21
CA ALA A 176 10.40 7.37 -18.16
C ALA A 176 9.12 7.07 -17.38
N VAL A 177 8.07 6.57 -18.03
CA VAL A 177 6.81 6.18 -17.37
C VAL A 177 7.04 5.14 -16.27
N TYR A 178 7.93 4.16 -16.48
CA TYR A 178 8.25 3.15 -15.47
C TYR A 178 8.96 3.78 -14.27
N TRP A 179 9.95 4.63 -14.51
CA TRP A 179 10.67 5.35 -13.45
C TRP A 179 9.76 6.31 -12.66
N THR A 180 8.82 6.97 -13.33
CA THR A 180 7.79 7.79 -12.65
C THR A 180 6.85 6.93 -11.80
N LEU A 181 6.41 5.78 -12.31
CA LEU A 181 5.59 4.83 -11.55
C LEU A 181 6.35 4.25 -10.36
N GLN A 182 7.68 4.05 -10.50
CA GLN A 182 8.54 3.65 -9.41
C GLN A 182 8.58 4.70 -8.31
N GLY A 183 8.85 5.97 -8.65
CA GLY A 183 8.86 7.05 -7.66
C GLY A 183 7.51 7.21 -6.96
N LEU A 184 6.42 7.24 -7.74
CA LEU A 184 5.08 7.26 -7.17
C LEU A 184 4.86 6.11 -6.18
N TRP A 185 5.34 4.91 -6.53
CA TRP A 185 5.26 3.76 -5.64
C TRP A 185 6.12 3.94 -4.38
N VAL A 186 7.38 4.37 -4.49
CA VAL A 186 8.23 4.62 -3.32
C VAL A 186 7.58 5.64 -2.39
N TYR A 187 7.18 6.80 -2.94
CA TYR A 187 6.65 7.91 -2.17
C TYR A 187 5.34 7.54 -1.46
N VAL A 188 4.37 6.96 -2.18
CA VAL A 188 3.08 6.56 -1.60
C VAL A 188 3.27 5.48 -0.54
N THR A 189 4.17 4.52 -0.79
CA THR A 189 4.46 3.44 0.16
C THR A 189 5.02 4.00 1.49
N LEU A 190 5.89 5.02 1.40
CA LEU A 190 6.51 5.65 2.58
C LEU A 190 5.65 6.70 3.30
N LEU A 191 4.46 7.05 2.82
CA LEU A 191 3.62 8.07 3.46
C LEU A 191 3.35 7.83 4.97
N PRO A 192 2.96 6.61 5.43
CA PRO A 192 2.76 6.36 6.86
C PRO A 192 4.04 6.58 7.66
N PHE A 193 5.17 6.14 7.12
CA PHE A 193 6.49 6.31 7.73
C PHE A 193 6.86 7.79 7.85
N LEU A 194 6.67 8.57 6.77
CA LEU A 194 6.98 10.00 6.76
C LEU A 194 6.10 10.79 7.75
N PHE A 195 4.82 10.43 7.91
CA PHE A 195 3.99 11.05 8.94
C PHE A 195 4.43 10.66 10.35
N ALA A 196 4.67 9.38 10.60
CA ALA A 196 5.08 8.90 11.92
C ALA A 196 6.45 9.44 12.35
N ILE A 197 7.42 9.53 11.43
CA ILE A 197 8.75 10.08 11.73
C ILE A 197 8.69 11.60 11.99
N SER A 198 7.78 12.33 11.32
CA SER A 198 7.60 13.78 11.49
C SER A 198 6.84 14.19 12.76
N ALA A 199 6.24 13.24 13.48
CA ALA A 199 5.45 13.51 14.68
C ALA A 199 6.36 14.02 15.82
N THR A 200 6.44 15.34 15.98
CA THR A 200 7.15 15.99 17.08
C THR A 200 6.16 16.47 18.14
N GLY A 201 6.38 16.08 19.39
CA GLY A 201 5.58 16.52 20.54
C GLY A 201 4.24 15.79 20.70
N GLY A 202 4.20 14.78 21.59
CA GLY A 202 2.95 14.16 22.07
C GLY A 202 2.70 12.72 21.64
N ALA A 203 3.47 12.18 20.69
CA ALA A 203 3.44 10.75 20.40
C ALA A 203 4.10 9.96 21.54
N SER A 204 3.40 8.94 22.06
CA SER A 204 3.99 8.00 23.02
C SER A 204 5.30 7.46 22.43
N THR A 205 6.42 7.72 23.11
CA THR A 205 7.72 7.16 22.77
C THR A 205 7.84 5.70 23.19
N ALA A 206 6.96 5.25 24.08
CA ALA A 206 6.85 3.86 24.50
C ALA A 206 6.11 3.02 23.45
N PHE A 207 6.60 1.79 23.27
CA PHE A 207 5.94 0.78 22.43
C PHE A 207 4.61 0.37 23.07
N GLY A 208 3.52 0.57 22.34
CA GLY A 208 2.20 0.10 22.70
C GLY A 208 1.84 -1.24 22.06
N ILE A 209 0.65 -1.75 22.40
CA ILE A 209 0.14 -3.03 21.87
C ILE A 209 0.08 -3.02 20.33
N LEU A 210 -0.36 -1.91 19.73
CA LEU A 210 -0.42 -1.79 18.26
C LEU A 210 0.96 -1.85 17.61
N ASP A 211 2.00 -1.31 18.26
CA ASP A 211 3.37 -1.42 17.77
C ASP A 211 3.83 -2.88 17.77
N SER A 212 3.57 -3.61 18.86
CA SER A 212 3.88 -5.05 18.95
C SER A 212 3.16 -5.86 17.88
N ILE A 213 1.85 -5.63 17.67
CA ILE A 213 1.08 -6.29 16.61
C ILE A 213 1.68 -5.94 15.25
N GLY A 214 1.95 -4.66 14.98
CA GLY A 214 2.53 -4.21 13.72
C GLY A 214 3.90 -4.84 13.44
N LEU A 215 4.76 -4.95 14.44
CA LEU A 215 6.06 -5.62 14.35
C LEU A 215 5.91 -7.12 14.08
N SER A 216 4.98 -7.81 14.74
CA SER A 216 4.69 -9.23 14.47
C SER A 216 4.17 -9.45 13.05
N VAL A 217 3.26 -8.58 12.59
CA VAL A 217 2.73 -8.60 11.22
C VAL A 217 3.84 -8.33 10.20
N PHE A 218 4.70 -7.35 10.45
CA PHE A 218 5.87 -7.09 9.63
C PHE A 218 6.79 -8.31 9.54
N ALA A 219 7.15 -8.89 10.69
CA ALA A 219 8.06 -10.04 10.74
C ALA A 219 7.50 -11.25 9.99
N LEU A 220 6.19 -11.52 10.13
CA LEU A 220 5.51 -12.57 9.39
C LEU A 220 5.56 -12.31 7.88
N GLY A 221 5.16 -11.11 7.43
CA GLY A 221 5.16 -10.76 6.02
C GLY A 221 6.56 -10.80 5.40
N PHE A 222 7.54 -10.22 6.09
CA PHE A 222 8.94 -10.22 5.68
C PHE A 222 9.51 -11.64 5.58
N GLY A 223 9.20 -12.51 6.54
CA GLY A 223 9.63 -13.91 6.53
C GLY A 223 9.02 -14.68 5.36
N VAL A 224 7.70 -14.56 5.16
CA VAL A 224 6.98 -15.21 4.05
C VAL A 224 7.53 -14.76 2.70
N GLU A 225 7.73 -13.45 2.51
CA GLU A 225 8.28 -12.90 1.26
C GLU A 225 9.69 -13.45 1.00
N SER A 226 10.57 -13.34 2.01
CA SER A 226 11.97 -13.75 1.89
C SER A 226 12.12 -15.24 1.58
N ILE A 227 11.35 -16.09 2.25
CA ILE A 227 11.37 -17.55 2.03
C ILE A 227 10.81 -17.88 0.64
N ALA A 228 9.70 -17.26 0.23
CA ALA A 228 9.08 -17.52 -1.06
C ALA A 228 10.00 -17.14 -2.23
N ASP A 229 10.65 -15.98 -2.13
CA ASP A 229 11.62 -15.50 -3.11
C ASP A 229 12.85 -16.42 -3.20
N LEU A 230 13.39 -16.85 -2.06
CA LEU A 230 14.52 -17.78 -2.02
C LEU A 230 14.15 -19.14 -2.63
N GLN A 231 12.97 -19.68 -2.30
CA GLN A 231 12.47 -20.93 -2.87
C GLN A 231 12.37 -20.84 -4.40
N LYS A 232 11.78 -19.76 -4.92
CA LYS A 232 11.63 -19.55 -6.37
C LYS A 232 12.97 -19.34 -7.06
N PHE A 233 13.87 -18.58 -6.44
CA PHE A 233 15.19 -18.33 -6.97
C PHE A 233 16.01 -19.62 -7.05
N LYS A 234 16.04 -20.41 -5.96
CA LYS A 234 16.70 -21.71 -5.92
C LYS A 234 16.13 -22.65 -6.98
N PHE A 235 14.80 -22.78 -7.06
CA PHE A 235 14.15 -23.61 -8.07
C PHE A 235 14.62 -23.28 -9.49
N LYS A 236 14.77 -21.99 -9.82
CA LYS A 236 15.23 -21.55 -11.14
C LYS A 236 16.74 -21.76 -11.36
N VAL A 237 17.57 -21.55 -10.34
CA VAL A 237 19.02 -21.72 -10.44
C VAL A 237 19.43 -23.19 -10.54
N ASP A 238 18.69 -24.08 -9.86
CA ASP A 238 18.88 -25.54 -9.93
C ASP A 238 18.48 -26.12 -11.30
N GLY A 239 18.02 -25.29 -12.25
CA GLY A 239 17.70 -25.72 -13.61
C GLY A 239 16.37 -26.44 -13.75
N ASN A 240 15.52 -26.43 -12.71
CA ASN A 240 14.20 -27.07 -12.79
C ASN A 240 13.36 -26.44 -13.90
N SER A 241 12.76 -27.28 -14.74
CA SER A 241 11.76 -26.88 -15.71
C SER A 241 10.38 -26.73 -15.06
N GLY A 242 9.49 -25.98 -15.71
CA GLY A 242 8.11 -25.83 -15.24
C GLY A 242 7.92 -24.79 -14.13
N PHE A 243 6.97 -25.07 -13.24
CA PHE A 243 6.49 -24.16 -12.20
C PHE A 243 6.74 -24.74 -10.80
N ILE A 244 7.10 -23.87 -9.87
CA ILE A 244 7.29 -24.26 -8.46
C ILE A 244 5.93 -24.50 -7.79
N ARG A 245 5.80 -25.65 -7.14
CA ARG A 245 4.59 -26.08 -6.40
C ARG A 245 4.89 -26.62 -4.99
N THR A 246 6.12 -26.42 -4.51
CA THR A 246 6.61 -26.90 -3.21
C THR A 246 6.92 -25.74 -2.27
N GLY A 247 7.11 -26.04 -0.98
CA GLY A 247 7.36 -24.99 0.02
C GLY A 247 6.13 -24.10 0.24
N LEU A 248 6.31 -22.78 0.24
CA LEU A 248 5.19 -21.83 0.38
C LEU A 248 4.30 -21.80 -0.86
N TRP A 249 4.85 -22.15 -2.02
CA TRP A 249 4.14 -22.15 -3.29
C TRP A 249 3.03 -23.21 -3.37
N LYS A 250 3.02 -24.22 -2.48
CA LYS A 250 1.90 -25.16 -2.41
C LYS A 250 0.63 -24.56 -1.81
N PHE A 251 0.77 -23.52 -0.98
CA PHE A 251 -0.33 -22.89 -0.24
C PHE A 251 -0.87 -21.64 -0.93
N SER A 252 -0.05 -20.99 -1.76
CA SER A 252 -0.39 -19.79 -2.51
C SER A 252 0.41 -19.76 -3.79
N ARG A 253 -0.20 -19.34 -4.91
CA ARG A 253 0.49 -19.12 -6.19
C ARG A 253 1.37 -17.89 -6.17
N HIS A 254 1.16 -16.94 -5.25
CA HIS A 254 1.95 -15.71 -5.11
C HIS A 254 2.27 -15.41 -3.63
N PRO A 255 2.98 -16.32 -2.92
CA PRO A 255 3.23 -16.17 -1.49
C PRO A 255 4.16 -14.98 -1.20
N ASN A 256 5.06 -14.65 -2.13
CA ASN A 256 5.93 -13.49 -1.98
C ASN A 256 5.14 -12.17 -1.98
N TYR A 257 4.17 -12.01 -2.89
CA TYR A 257 3.29 -10.82 -2.88
C TYR A 257 2.38 -10.78 -1.66
N PHE A 258 1.93 -11.92 -1.15
CA PHE A 258 1.22 -11.95 0.14
C PHE A 258 2.10 -11.43 1.27
N GLY A 259 3.36 -11.89 1.35
CA GLY A 259 4.32 -11.41 2.33
C GLY A 259 4.55 -9.89 2.25
N GLU A 260 4.74 -9.36 1.03
CA GLU A 260 4.91 -7.93 0.78
C GLU A 260 3.67 -7.11 1.21
N ILE A 261 2.46 -7.58 0.92
CA ILE A 261 1.23 -6.91 1.38
C ILE A 261 1.17 -6.90 2.91
N VAL A 262 1.38 -8.05 3.54
CA VAL A 262 1.30 -8.23 4.98
C VAL A 262 2.30 -7.33 5.70
N LEU A 263 3.55 -7.26 5.23
CA LEU A 263 4.56 -6.44 5.92
C LEU A 263 4.27 -4.94 5.83
N TRP A 264 3.72 -4.44 4.72
CA TRP A 264 3.37 -3.02 4.60
C TRP A 264 2.16 -2.65 5.46
N TRP A 265 1.22 -3.58 5.66
CA TRP A 265 0.21 -3.44 6.70
C TRP A 265 0.84 -3.41 8.11
N GLY A 266 1.86 -4.23 8.36
CA GLY A 266 2.65 -4.19 9.59
C GLY A 266 3.29 -2.83 9.85
N VAL A 267 3.96 -2.26 8.84
CA VAL A 267 4.54 -0.89 8.92
C VAL A 267 3.46 0.15 9.25
N TYR A 268 2.32 0.10 8.55
CA TYR A 268 1.21 1.01 8.84
C TYR A 268 0.72 0.90 10.29
N LEU A 269 0.59 -0.32 10.83
CA LEU A 269 0.15 -0.54 12.21
C LEU A 269 1.13 0.05 13.24
N VAL A 270 2.44 -0.03 13.01
CA VAL A 270 3.44 0.64 13.86
C VAL A 270 3.36 2.17 13.73
N CYS A 271 3.05 2.68 12.53
CA CYS A 271 2.88 4.12 12.32
C CYS A 271 1.60 4.68 12.95
N ALA A 272 0.51 3.91 12.94
CA ALA A 272 -0.84 4.37 13.25
C ALA A 272 -1.00 5.12 14.59
N PRO A 273 -0.37 4.71 15.71
CA PRO A 273 -0.46 5.44 16.97
C PRO A 273 0.15 6.85 16.94
N SER A 274 1.02 7.13 15.96
CA SER A 274 1.68 8.44 15.79
C SER A 274 0.95 9.33 14.77
N LEU A 275 -0.11 8.83 14.13
CA LEU A 275 -0.89 9.57 13.13
C LEU A 275 -2.02 10.34 13.81
N VAL A 276 -2.31 11.55 13.33
CA VAL A 276 -3.42 12.38 13.82
C VAL A 276 -4.36 12.80 12.70
N GLY A 277 -5.67 12.73 12.97
CA GLY A 277 -6.72 13.24 12.08
C GLY A 277 -6.60 12.69 10.64
N PRO A 278 -6.51 13.55 9.61
CA PRO A 278 -6.39 13.12 8.21
C PRO A 278 -5.15 12.27 7.89
N GLN A 279 -4.12 12.25 8.74
CA GLN A 279 -2.93 11.43 8.50
C GLN A 279 -3.24 9.93 8.45
N HIS A 280 -4.33 9.48 9.08
CA HIS A 280 -4.81 8.09 8.96
C HIS A 280 -5.19 7.70 7.52
N LEU A 281 -5.42 8.67 6.62
CA LEU A 281 -5.58 8.39 5.19
C LEU A 281 -4.32 7.77 4.58
N ALA A 282 -3.16 7.81 5.26
CA ALA A 282 -1.97 7.06 4.89
C ALA A 282 -2.17 5.54 4.90
N ALA A 283 -3.28 5.01 5.46
CA ALA A 283 -3.72 3.63 5.24
C ALA A 283 -3.91 3.30 3.74
N PHE A 284 -4.03 4.33 2.89
CA PHE A 284 -3.98 4.19 1.44
C PHE A 284 -2.66 3.57 0.95
N SER A 285 -1.54 3.72 1.67
CA SER A 285 -0.24 3.11 1.30
C SER A 285 -0.31 1.58 1.14
N PRO A 286 -0.64 0.78 2.18
CA PRO A 286 -0.72 -0.67 2.02
C PRO A 286 -1.87 -1.10 1.08
N LEU A 287 -2.95 -0.32 0.97
CA LEU A 287 -4.00 -0.55 -0.02
C LEU A 287 -3.50 -0.34 -1.45
N PHE A 288 -2.68 0.68 -1.67
CA PHE A 288 -2.07 0.99 -2.96
C PHE A 288 -1.08 -0.10 -3.38
N VAL A 289 -0.21 -0.56 -2.48
CA VAL A 289 0.68 -1.71 -2.72
C VAL A 289 -0.14 -2.95 -3.07
N THR A 290 -1.18 -3.25 -2.29
CA THR A 290 -2.11 -4.36 -2.57
C THR A 290 -2.73 -4.23 -3.96
N GLY A 291 -3.21 -3.03 -4.32
CA GLY A 291 -3.83 -2.77 -5.60
C GLY A 291 -2.88 -2.97 -6.79
N LEU A 292 -1.63 -2.48 -6.67
CA LEU A 292 -0.60 -2.65 -7.68
C LEU A 292 -0.28 -4.14 -7.91
N LEU A 293 -0.07 -4.88 -6.83
CA LEU A 293 0.27 -6.30 -6.89
C LEU A 293 -0.90 -7.14 -7.40
N CYS A 294 -2.13 -6.89 -6.93
CA CYS A 294 -3.28 -7.71 -7.29
C CYS A 294 -3.86 -7.40 -8.67
N PHE A 295 -3.77 -6.16 -9.15
CA PHE A 295 -4.56 -5.73 -10.33
C PHE A 295 -3.77 -5.09 -11.46
N VAL A 296 -2.52 -4.66 -11.24
CA VAL A 296 -1.78 -3.89 -12.24
C VAL A 296 -0.56 -4.64 -12.74
N SER A 297 0.50 -4.71 -11.94
CA SER A 297 1.82 -5.14 -12.38
C SER A 297 2.28 -6.47 -11.78
N GLY A 298 1.62 -6.95 -10.72
CA GLY A 298 1.97 -8.21 -10.05
C GLY A 298 1.28 -9.42 -10.66
N ILE A 299 0.29 -9.94 -9.95
CA ILE A 299 -0.39 -11.22 -10.18
C ILE A 299 -0.92 -11.36 -11.61
N PRO A 300 -1.67 -10.41 -12.20
CA PRO A 300 -2.30 -10.64 -13.50
C PRO A 300 -1.28 -10.85 -14.64
N LEU A 301 -0.14 -10.14 -14.58
CA LEU A 301 0.92 -10.29 -15.59
C LEU A 301 1.64 -11.62 -15.45
N LEU A 302 1.89 -12.06 -14.22
CA LEU A 302 2.54 -13.34 -13.94
C LEU A 302 1.65 -14.53 -14.29
N GLU A 303 0.37 -14.50 -13.91
CA GLU A 303 -0.61 -15.54 -14.25
C GLU A 303 -0.75 -15.67 -15.76
N ARG A 304 -0.93 -14.54 -16.48
CA ARG A 304 -0.97 -14.56 -17.96
C ARG A 304 0.30 -15.11 -18.59
N SER A 305 1.46 -14.82 -17.99
CA SER A 305 2.72 -15.37 -18.50
C SER A 305 2.87 -16.87 -18.20
N ALA A 306 2.30 -17.35 -17.10
CA ALA A 306 2.32 -18.76 -16.73
C ALA A 306 1.33 -19.54 -17.59
N ASP A 307 0.12 -19.03 -17.79
CA ASP A 307 -0.91 -19.58 -18.68
C ASP A 307 -0.39 -19.75 -20.11
N ARG A 308 0.34 -18.75 -20.65
CA ARG A 308 0.94 -18.87 -21.99
C ARG A 308 2.05 -19.92 -22.09
N LYS A 309 2.69 -20.30 -20.97
CA LYS A 309 3.82 -21.24 -20.96
C LYS A 309 3.39 -22.67 -20.62
N TRP A 310 2.42 -22.80 -19.73
CA TRP A 310 2.03 -24.07 -19.11
C TRP A 310 0.52 -24.31 -19.14
N GLY A 311 -0.27 -23.47 -19.83
CA GLY A 311 -1.73 -23.59 -19.86
C GLY A 311 -2.25 -24.88 -20.49
N SER A 312 -1.44 -25.56 -21.31
CA SER A 312 -1.73 -26.88 -21.88
C SER A 312 -1.20 -28.05 -21.05
N ASP A 313 -0.47 -27.78 -19.96
CA ASP A 313 0.10 -28.79 -19.08
C ASP A 313 -0.95 -29.23 -18.03
N PRO A 314 -1.41 -30.50 -18.02
CA PRO A 314 -2.39 -30.98 -17.06
C PRO A 314 -1.97 -30.79 -15.60
N GLU A 315 -0.67 -30.93 -15.28
CA GLU A 315 -0.17 -30.76 -13.92
C GLU A 315 -0.24 -29.29 -13.47
N TYR A 316 -0.04 -28.35 -14.40
CA TYR A 316 -0.18 -26.92 -14.12
C TYR A 316 -1.63 -26.55 -13.85
N LEU A 317 -2.56 -27.09 -14.65
CA LEU A 317 -3.98 -26.85 -14.48
C LEU A 317 -4.48 -27.40 -13.14
N GLU A 318 -4.07 -28.62 -12.76
CA GLU A 318 -4.40 -29.21 -11.46
C GLU A 318 -3.86 -28.36 -10.29
N TYR A 319 -2.60 -27.93 -10.38
CA TYR A 319 -2.00 -27.02 -9.39
C TYR A 319 -2.76 -25.69 -9.29
N LYS A 320 -3.11 -25.09 -10.43
CA LYS A 320 -3.83 -23.82 -10.49
C LYS A 320 -5.22 -23.92 -9.86
N GLN A 321 -5.91 -25.05 -10.04
CA GLN A 321 -7.22 -25.32 -9.43
C GLN A 321 -7.13 -25.51 -7.91
N ARG A 322 -6.12 -26.23 -7.43
CA ARG A 322 -5.98 -26.56 -6.00
C ARG A 322 -5.35 -25.45 -5.16
N THR A 323 -4.48 -24.64 -5.75
CA THR A 323 -3.72 -23.64 -5.01
C THR A 323 -4.33 -22.24 -5.15
N PRO A 324 -4.74 -21.60 -4.04
CA PRO A 324 -5.24 -20.22 -4.03
C PRO A 324 -4.24 -19.23 -4.64
N VAL A 325 -4.76 -18.11 -5.16
CA VAL A 325 -3.92 -17.09 -5.82
C VAL A 325 -2.99 -16.39 -4.83
N LEU A 326 -3.52 -15.90 -3.71
CA LEU A 326 -2.79 -15.01 -2.81
C LEU A 326 -2.86 -15.46 -1.35
N ILE A 327 -4.07 -15.43 -0.75
CA ILE A 327 -4.25 -15.77 0.66
C ILE A 327 -4.44 -17.28 0.78
N PRO A 328 -3.61 -17.98 1.58
CA PRO A 328 -3.80 -19.41 1.85
C PRO A 328 -5.24 -19.69 2.31
N PHE A 329 -5.81 -20.79 1.83
CA PHE A 329 -7.16 -21.27 2.18
C PHE A 329 -8.33 -20.37 1.70
N LEU A 330 -8.08 -19.25 1.02
CA LEU A 330 -9.12 -18.41 0.42
C LEU A 330 -9.02 -18.41 -1.11
N HIS A 331 -9.87 -19.21 -1.76
CA HIS A 331 -9.97 -19.24 -3.23
C HIS A 331 -10.49 -17.92 -3.78
N THR A 332 -9.58 -17.04 -4.14
CA THR A 332 -9.92 -15.72 -4.70
C THR A 332 -10.12 -15.82 -6.21
N ARG A 333 -11.22 -16.44 -6.66
CA ARG A 333 -11.55 -16.59 -8.10
C ARG A 333 -11.57 -15.26 -8.87
N SER A 334 -11.80 -14.13 -8.19
CA SER A 334 -11.78 -12.81 -8.85
C SER A 334 -10.40 -12.37 -9.34
N LEU A 335 -9.31 -12.93 -8.79
CA LEU A 335 -7.94 -12.64 -9.25
C LEU A 335 -7.50 -13.57 -10.38
N GLU A 336 -8.31 -14.57 -10.71
CA GLU A 336 -8.03 -15.49 -11.81
C GLU A 336 -8.32 -14.81 -13.14
N ASN A 337 -7.41 -15.00 -14.10
CA ASN A 337 -7.53 -14.44 -15.43
C ASN A 337 -8.68 -15.14 -16.19
N LYS A 338 -9.87 -14.52 -16.19
CA LYS A 338 -11.07 -15.03 -16.86
C LYS A 338 -10.91 -15.22 -18.37
N ASP A 339 -10.03 -14.44 -18.99
CA ASP A 339 -9.82 -14.46 -20.43
C ASP A 339 -9.19 -15.78 -20.92
N ALA A 340 -8.37 -16.45 -20.10
CA ALA A 340 -7.73 -17.72 -20.47
C ALA A 340 -8.67 -18.92 -20.37
N ALA A 341 -9.64 -18.89 -19.44
CA ALA A 341 -10.65 -19.95 -19.33
C ALA A 341 -11.64 -19.95 -20.51
N ALA A 342 -11.92 -18.77 -21.07
CA ALA A 342 -12.74 -18.63 -22.28
C ALA A 342 -11.98 -19.06 -23.54
N GLN A 343 -10.69 -18.69 -23.67
CA GLN A 343 -9.87 -19.05 -24.82
C GLN A 343 -9.55 -20.55 -24.88
N GLY A 344 -9.28 -21.19 -23.73
CA GLY A 344 -9.09 -22.64 -23.69
C GLY A 344 -10.36 -23.45 -23.98
N ALA A 345 -11.54 -22.87 -23.71
CA ALA A 345 -12.82 -23.49 -24.08
C ALA A 345 -13.13 -23.33 -25.58
N GLU A 346 -12.76 -22.20 -26.19
CA GLU A 346 -12.90 -21.99 -27.65
C GLU A 346 -11.92 -22.85 -28.46
N GLU A 347 -10.66 -23.01 -28.02
CA GLU A 347 -9.69 -23.89 -28.70
C GLU A 347 -10.08 -25.37 -28.59
N ALA A 348 -10.64 -25.81 -27.44
CA ALA A 348 -11.16 -27.17 -27.28
C ALA A 348 -12.41 -27.45 -28.13
N GLN A 349 -13.23 -26.43 -28.41
CA GLN A 349 -14.40 -26.55 -29.30
C GLN A 349 -14.05 -26.45 -30.80
N GLN A 350 -12.81 -26.09 -31.15
CA GLN A 350 -12.32 -26.08 -32.53
C GLN A 350 -11.48 -27.31 -32.89
N SER A 351 -11.17 -28.15 -31.90
CA SER A 351 -10.42 -29.41 -32.07
C SER A 351 -11.30 -30.67 -32.06
N ASP A 352 -12.60 -30.53 -31.79
CA ASP A 352 -13.66 -31.55 -31.99
C ASP A 352 -14.45 -31.21 -33.27
#